data_AF-A0A2U3C5Z6-F1
#
_entry.id   AF-A0A2U3C5Z6-F1
#
_cell.length_a   1.000
_cell.length_b   1.000
_cell.length_c   1.000
_cell.angle_alpha   90.00
_cell.angle_beta   90.00
_cell.angle_gamma   90.00
#
_symmetry.space_group_name_H-M   'P 1'
#
loop_
_entity.id
_entity.type
_entity.pdbx_description
1 polymer ?
#
loop_
_entity_poly.entity_id
_entity_poly.type
_entity_poly.pdbx_seq_one_letter_code
_entity_poly.pdbx_strand_id
1 'polypeptide(L)'
;MSLTGLPLSLVGIAHPPWSASSTRRAPAGRPRAGGPDASGFPAPTGSCLRHADVPFADLAALVASARCVVAGDTGLPHLATALGAPSVVLFGPVSPLLWGPPGHPRHRAVWHGDPHGAARPGDAHGESLDERLSRVTVEEVLRAVREARAYANRRDDEPTEVPR
;
A
#
# COMPACT_ATOMS: atom_id res chain seq x y z
N MET A 1 -30.11 36.20 -18.89
CA MET A 1 -30.61 34.84 -18.58
C MET A 1 -29.47 34.11 -17.90
N SER A 2 -29.62 33.85 -16.60
CA SER A 2 -28.62 33.23 -15.73
C SER A 2 -28.98 31.75 -15.58
N LEU A 3 -28.01 30.84 -15.74
CA LEU A 3 -28.15 29.41 -15.46
C LEU A 3 -27.11 29.00 -14.43
N THR A 4 -27.59 28.83 -13.19
CA THR A 4 -27.27 27.78 -12.20
C THR A 4 -26.18 26.77 -12.61
N GLY A 5 -25.13 26.44 -11.84
CA GLY A 5 -25.04 26.30 -10.38
C GLY A 5 -25.11 24.82 -10.01
N LEU A 6 -23.97 24.19 -9.64
CA LEU A 6 -23.83 22.96 -8.83
C LEU A 6 -22.33 22.73 -8.50
N PRO A 7 -21.88 22.80 -7.24
CA PRO A 7 -20.58 22.24 -6.85
C PRO A 7 -20.72 20.75 -6.49
N LEU A 8 -19.78 19.94 -7.00
CA LEU A 8 -19.61 18.53 -6.66
C LEU A 8 -19.35 18.37 -5.16
N SER A 9 -20.24 17.63 -4.52
CA SER A 9 -20.21 17.24 -3.12
C SER A 9 -18.96 16.42 -2.77
N LEU A 10 -18.24 16.92 -1.77
CA LEU A 10 -17.16 16.29 -1.02
C LEU A 10 -17.69 15.03 -0.30
N VAL A 11 -17.28 13.83 -0.72
CA VAL A 11 -17.42 12.62 0.11
C VAL A 11 -16.30 12.65 1.13
N GLY A 12 -16.57 13.25 2.28
CA GLY A 12 -15.73 13.14 3.46
C GLY A 12 -15.87 11.73 4.05
N ILE A 13 -14.85 10.90 3.88
CA ILE A 13 -14.71 9.67 4.66
C ILE A 13 -14.24 10.11 6.05
N ALA A 14 -15.18 10.21 6.99
CA ALA A 14 -14.87 10.40 8.40
C ALA A 14 -14.10 9.17 8.90
N HIS A 15 -12.90 9.38 9.44
CA HIS A 15 -12.12 8.34 10.11
C HIS A 15 -12.71 8.09 11.51
N PRO A 16 -13.18 6.88 11.84
CA PRO A 16 -13.58 6.57 13.21
C PRO A 16 -12.33 6.46 14.11
N PRO A 17 -12.37 6.99 15.36
CA PRO A 17 -11.29 6.82 16.31
C PRO A 17 -11.39 5.42 16.92
N TRP A 18 -10.71 4.45 16.33
CA TRP A 18 -10.53 3.15 16.97
C TRP A 18 -9.46 3.27 18.07
N SER A 19 -9.90 3.03 19.31
CA SER A 19 -9.06 2.51 20.38
C SER A 19 -9.48 1.06 20.61
N ALA A 20 -8.55 0.12 20.47
CA ALA A 20 -8.64 -1.07 21.31
C ALA A 20 -7.31 -1.41 21.94
N SER A 21 -7.37 -1.42 23.27
CA SER A 21 -6.53 -2.25 24.09
C SER A 21 -7.01 -3.69 23.96
N SER A 22 -6.18 -4.57 23.39
CA SER A 22 -6.33 -6.00 23.64
C SER A 22 -5.01 -6.56 24.12
N THR A 23 -4.90 -6.75 25.44
CA THR A 23 -3.88 -7.60 26.03
C THR A 23 -4.34 -9.04 25.84
N ARG A 24 -3.71 -9.80 24.95
CA ARG A 24 -3.84 -11.26 24.96
C ARG A 24 -2.46 -11.91 25.09
N ARG A 25 -2.34 -12.68 26.17
CA ARG A 25 -1.22 -13.56 26.52
C ARG A 25 -1.11 -14.67 25.46
N ALA A 26 0.10 -14.91 24.97
CA ALA A 26 0.39 -16.02 24.05
C ALA A 26 0.19 -17.39 24.76
N PRO A 27 -0.42 -18.39 24.11
CA PRO A 27 -0.40 -19.76 24.60
C PRO A 27 0.98 -20.40 24.34
N ALA A 28 1.46 -21.17 25.32
CA ALA A 28 2.71 -21.90 25.27
C ALA A 28 2.58 -23.20 24.44
N GLY A 29 3.56 -23.46 23.57
CA GLY A 29 4.01 -24.81 23.22
C GLY A 29 3.50 -25.43 21.91
N ARG A 30 4.36 -25.45 20.88
CA ARG A 30 4.58 -26.61 19.98
C ARG A 30 5.92 -26.49 19.24
N PRO A 31 6.56 -27.60 18.83
CA PRO A 31 7.98 -27.64 18.48
C PRO A 31 8.27 -27.08 17.08
N ARG A 32 9.46 -26.48 16.95
CA ARG A 32 10.04 -26.01 15.68
C ARG A 32 10.43 -27.21 14.81
N ALA A 33 9.87 -27.28 13.60
CA ALA A 33 10.49 -28.04 12.51
C ALA A 33 11.62 -27.19 11.89
N GLY A 34 12.80 -27.80 11.74
CA GLY A 34 14.01 -27.15 11.25
C GLY A 34 13.94 -26.79 9.77
N GLY A 35 14.37 -25.58 9.45
CA GLY A 35 14.77 -25.11 8.12
C GLY A 35 16.16 -24.48 8.21
N PRO A 36 16.85 -24.30 7.06
CA PRO A 36 18.28 -24.03 7.03
C PRO A 36 18.69 -22.74 7.75
N ASP A 37 19.90 -22.81 8.30
CA ASP A 37 20.61 -21.82 9.10
C ASP A 37 20.76 -20.46 8.40
N ALA A 38 19.91 -19.50 8.80
CA ALA A 38 20.09 -18.09 8.47
C ALA A 38 21.19 -17.43 9.34
N SER A 39 22.34 -18.08 9.54
CA SER A 39 23.47 -17.49 10.28
C SER A 39 24.24 -16.53 9.37
N GLY A 40 23.71 -15.32 9.19
CA GLY A 40 24.42 -14.28 8.44
C GLY A 40 23.69 -12.96 8.27
N PHE A 41 22.38 -12.91 8.51
CA PHE A 41 21.63 -11.67 8.45
C PHE A 41 21.17 -11.28 9.86
N PRO A 42 21.38 -10.02 10.30
CA PRO A 42 20.77 -9.55 11.54
C PRO A 42 19.27 -9.80 11.45
N ALA A 43 18.67 -10.28 12.55
CA ALA A 43 17.23 -10.52 12.60
C ALA A 43 16.50 -9.25 12.12
N PRO A 44 15.59 -9.35 11.15
CA PRO A 44 14.93 -8.17 10.63
C PRO A 44 14.21 -7.47 11.78
N THR A 45 14.35 -6.16 11.87
CA THR A 45 13.68 -5.29 12.85
C THR A 45 12.15 -5.18 12.58
N GLY A 46 11.55 -6.22 12.01
CA GLY A 46 10.16 -6.27 11.58
C GLY A 46 9.60 -7.69 11.69
N SER A 47 8.30 -7.77 11.97
CA SER A 47 7.57 -9.04 11.98
C SER A 47 7.36 -9.54 10.56
N CYS A 48 7.92 -10.70 10.22
CA CYS A 48 7.55 -11.44 9.02
C CYS A 48 6.30 -12.28 9.34
N LEU A 49 5.13 -11.82 8.91
CA LEU A 49 3.90 -12.61 8.94
C LEU A 49 3.85 -13.46 7.68
N ARG A 50 3.71 -14.78 7.83
CA ARG A 50 3.47 -15.69 6.69
C ARG A 50 1.97 -15.83 6.45
N HIS A 51 1.63 -15.89 5.16
CA HIS A 51 0.33 -15.64 4.52
C HIS A 51 -0.92 -16.37 5.07
N ALA A 52 -0.83 -17.38 5.92
CA ALA A 52 -1.99 -18.25 6.14
C ALA A 52 -2.98 -17.80 7.23
N ASP A 53 -2.55 -17.00 8.23
CA ASP A 53 -3.32 -16.90 9.49
C ASP A 53 -3.57 -15.47 9.99
N VAL A 54 -3.33 -14.42 9.19
CA VAL A 54 -3.63 -13.05 9.64
C VAL A 54 -5.11 -12.78 9.37
N PRO A 55 -5.97 -12.63 10.41
CA PRO A 55 -7.36 -12.24 10.21
C PRO A 55 -7.42 -10.92 9.45
N PHE A 56 -8.41 -10.76 8.57
CA PHE A 56 -8.53 -9.57 7.75
C PHE A 56 -8.56 -8.27 8.57
N ALA A 57 -9.21 -8.29 9.73
CA ALA A 57 -9.24 -7.14 10.64
C ALA A 57 -7.84 -6.73 11.13
N ASP A 58 -6.99 -7.71 11.45
CA ASP A 58 -5.62 -7.46 11.91
C ASP A 58 -4.75 -6.97 10.75
N LEU A 59 -4.94 -7.53 9.54
CA LEU A 59 -4.29 -7.03 8.33
C LEU A 59 -4.70 -5.57 8.03
N ALA A 60 -5.99 -5.26 8.12
CA ALA A 60 -6.49 -3.91 7.89
C ALA A 60 -5.94 -2.92 8.94
N ALA A 61 -5.87 -3.32 10.21
CA ALA A 61 -5.25 -2.51 11.26
C ALA A 61 -3.75 -2.27 11.00
N LEU A 62 -3.02 -3.31 10.59
CA LEU A 62 -1.62 -3.19 10.18
C LEU A 62 -1.45 -2.22 9.02
N VAL A 63 -2.28 -2.33 7.98
CA VAL A 63 -2.25 -1.42 6.82
C VAL A 63 -2.59 0.01 7.23
N ALA A 64 -3.64 0.23 8.02
CA ALA A 64 -4.06 1.56 8.48
C ALA A 64 -2.96 2.26 9.31
N SER A 65 -2.19 1.50 10.08
CA SER A 65 -1.08 2.02 10.91
C SER A 65 0.25 2.11 10.18
N ALA A 66 0.35 1.61 8.94
CA ALA A 66 1.61 1.56 8.21
C ALA A 66 2.07 2.97 7.81
N ARG A 67 3.36 3.26 8.03
CA ARG A 67 3.97 4.51 7.56
C ARG A 67 4.00 4.57 6.02
N CYS A 68 4.09 3.42 5.37
CA CYS A 68 3.92 3.24 3.94
C CYS A 68 3.77 1.74 3.63
N VAL A 69 2.87 1.38 2.71
CA VAL A 69 2.72 0.03 2.16
C VAL A 69 3.47 -0.06 0.84
N VAL A 70 4.36 -1.04 0.70
CA VAL A 70 5.02 -1.37 -0.58
C VAL A 70 4.57 -2.75 -0.99
N ALA A 71 3.95 -2.88 -2.17
CA ALA A 71 3.38 -4.14 -2.63
C ALA A 71 3.33 -4.21 -4.17
N GLY A 72 3.29 -5.42 -4.72
CA GLY A 72 2.89 -5.62 -6.13
C GLY A 72 1.42 -5.26 -6.36
N ASP A 73 0.99 -5.21 -7.62
CA ASP A 73 -0.37 -4.87 -8.06
C ASP A 73 -1.40 -5.95 -7.71
N THR A 74 -1.67 -6.08 -6.42
CA THR A 74 -2.60 -7.02 -5.80
C THR A 74 -3.64 -6.26 -4.96
N GLY A 75 -4.48 -6.96 -4.20
CA GLY A 75 -5.52 -6.34 -3.36
C GLY A 75 -5.00 -5.38 -2.27
N LEU A 76 -3.76 -5.55 -1.79
CA LEU A 76 -3.19 -4.75 -0.68
C LEU A 76 -3.07 -3.25 -1.00
N PRO A 77 -2.54 -2.84 -2.16
CA PRO A 77 -2.60 -1.46 -2.64
C PRO A 77 -3.99 -0.80 -2.52
N HIS A 78 -5.06 -1.50 -2.92
CA HIS A 78 -6.41 -0.97 -2.84
C HIS A 78 -6.88 -0.78 -1.39
N LEU A 79 -6.54 -1.72 -0.51
CA LEU A 79 -6.81 -1.60 0.93
C LEU A 79 -6.06 -0.40 1.52
N ALA A 80 -4.80 -0.18 1.14
CA ALA A 80 -4.03 0.98 1.58
C ALA A 80 -4.67 2.29 1.11
N THR A 81 -5.14 2.35 -0.14
CA THR A 81 -5.91 3.50 -0.65
C THR A 81 -7.20 3.72 0.13
N ALA A 82 -7.98 2.67 0.37
CA ALA A 82 -9.24 2.75 1.11
C ALA A 82 -9.04 3.24 2.56
N LEU A 83 -7.93 2.85 3.19
CA LEU A 83 -7.58 3.22 4.56
C LEU A 83 -6.77 4.53 4.64
N GLY A 84 -6.45 5.16 3.51
CA GLY A 84 -5.67 6.40 3.46
C GLY A 84 -4.18 6.22 3.80
N ALA A 85 -3.70 4.99 3.91
CA ALA A 85 -2.30 4.67 4.19
C ALA A 85 -1.42 4.95 2.95
N PRO A 86 -0.28 5.64 3.09
CA PRO A 86 0.61 5.92 1.95
C PRO A 86 1.05 4.61 1.28
N SER A 87 1.09 4.57 -0.05
CA SER A 87 1.43 3.33 -0.76
C SER A 87 2.32 3.54 -1.98
N VAL A 88 3.18 2.55 -2.23
CA VAL A 88 3.96 2.38 -3.45
C VAL A 88 3.60 1.03 -4.05
N VAL A 89 3.09 1.06 -5.27
CA VAL A 89 2.57 -0.12 -5.97
C VAL A 89 3.48 -0.43 -7.14
N LEU A 90 4.00 -1.65 -7.17
CA LEU A 90 4.90 -2.12 -8.21
C LEU A 90 4.08 -2.84 -9.29
N PHE A 91 4.13 -2.34 -10.51
CA PHE A 91 3.45 -2.94 -11.65
C PHE A 91 4.46 -3.62 -12.58
N GLY A 92 4.03 -4.71 -13.21
CA GLY A 92 4.78 -5.39 -14.26
C GLY A 92 3.96 -5.49 -15.55
N PRO A 93 3.31 -6.63 -15.80
CA PRO A 93 2.67 -6.95 -17.07
C PRO A 93 1.36 -6.18 -17.32
N VAL A 94 0.82 -5.50 -16.31
CA VAL A 94 -0.44 -4.76 -16.43
C VAL A 94 -0.25 -3.28 -16.12
N SER A 95 -0.90 -2.44 -16.92
CA SER A 95 -0.84 -0.99 -16.79
C SER A 95 -1.59 -0.49 -15.55
N PRO A 96 -1.02 0.48 -14.80
CA PRO A 96 -1.73 1.18 -13.75
C PRO A 96 -2.94 2.01 -14.26
N LEU A 97 -3.14 2.14 -15.57
CA LEU A 97 -4.34 2.80 -16.10
C LEU A 97 -5.64 2.03 -15.82
N LEU A 98 -5.56 0.71 -15.60
CA LEU A 98 -6.75 -0.11 -15.37
C LEU A 98 -7.23 -0.05 -13.92
N TRP A 99 -6.30 -0.14 -12.97
CA TRP A 99 -6.58 -0.25 -11.54
C TRP A 99 -5.47 0.34 -10.66
N GLY A 100 -4.66 1.22 -11.23
CA GLY A 100 -3.68 1.98 -10.46
C GLY A 100 -4.35 2.82 -9.38
N PRO A 101 -3.58 3.25 -8.38
CA PRO A 101 -4.09 4.11 -7.35
C PRO A 101 -4.65 5.42 -7.95
N PRO A 102 -5.62 6.07 -7.27
CA PRO A 102 -6.12 7.37 -7.71
C PRO A 102 -4.96 8.38 -7.79
N GLY A 103 -5.14 9.42 -8.62
CA GLY A 103 -4.16 10.49 -8.86
C GLY A 103 -3.93 11.39 -7.64
N HIS A 104 -3.43 10.81 -6.55
CA HIS A 104 -3.18 11.47 -5.28
C HIS A 104 -1.75 11.21 -4.82
N PRO A 105 -0.99 12.23 -4.36
CA PRO A 105 0.46 12.07 -4.10
C PRO A 105 0.84 11.07 -3.00
N ARG A 106 -0.11 10.65 -2.14
CA ARG A 106 0.08 9.59 -1.14
C ARG A 106 0.24 8.19 -1.75
N HIS A 107 -0.19 7.99 -2.98
CA HIS A 107 -0.16 6.69 -3.64
C HIS A 107 0.64 6.80 -4.93
N ARG A 108 1.65 5.96 -5.10
CA ARG A 108 2.56 5.99 -6.24
C ARG A 108 2.56 4.65 -6.95
N ALA A 109 2.38 4.68 -8.26
CA ALA A 109 2.63 3.53 -9.13
C ALA A 109 4.07 3.62 -9.65
N VAL A 110 4.82 2.53 -9.54
CA VAL A 110 6.12 2.35 -10.19
C VAL A 110 5.93 1.34 -11.30
N TRP A 111 6.12 1.78 -12.54
CA TRP A 111 5.87 0.98 -13.73
C TRP A 111 6.79 1.41 -14.88
N HIS A 112 7.33 0.44 -15.60
CA HIS A 112 8.24 0.66 -16.73
C HIS A 112 7.63 0.23 -18.07
N GLY A 113 6.30 0.37 -18.22
CA GLY A 113 5.60 0.16 -19.48
C GLY A 113 5.29 1.45 -20.24
N ASP A 114 4.78 1.31 -21.46
CA ASP A 114 4.35 2.45 -22.28
C ASP A 114 3.01 3.01 -21.75
N PRO A 115 2.97 4.28 -21.27
CA PRO A 115 1.74 4.91 -20.79
C PRO A 115 0.67 5.12 -21.88
N HIS A 116 1.04 5.03 -23.15
CA HIS A 116 0.13 5.10 -24.29
C HIS A 116 -0.06 3.76 -24.99
N GLY A 117 0.56 2.70 -24.46
CA GLY A 117 0.53 1.36 -25.01
C GLY A 117 -0.71 0.56 -24.60
N ALA A 118 -0.67 -0.74 -24.91
CA ALA A 118 -1.72 -1.67 -24.49
C ALA A 118 -1.86 -1.66 -22.96
N ALA A 119 -3.10 -1.81 -22.47
CA ALA A 119 -3.37 -1.83 -21.04
C ALA A 119 -2.85 -3.10 -20.33
N ARG A 120 -2.63 -4.18 -21.08
CA ARG A 120 -2.05 -5.45 -20.60
C ARG A 120 -0.96 -5.92 -21.57
N PRO A 121 0.22 -5.28 -21.56
CA PRO A 121 1.29 -5.61 -22.49
C PRO A 121 1.99 -6.95 -22.18
N GLY A 122 1.73 -7.56 -21.02
CA GLY A 122 2.24 -8.89 -20.64
C GLY A 122 1.19 -9.76 -19.96
N ASP A 123 1.62 -10.92 -19.47
CA ASP A 123 0.78 -11.87 -18.73
C ASP A 123 0.95 -11.72 -17.21
N ALA A 124 -0.13 -11.35 -16.52
CA ALA A 124 -0.16 -11.23 -15.05
C ALA A 124 -0.03 -12.58 -14.32
N HIS A 125 -0.26 -13.67 -15.02
CA HIS A 125 -0.19 -15.04 -14.50
C HIS A 125 0.98 -15.83 -15.11
N GLY A 126 1.89 -15.14 -15.79
CA GLY A 126 3.06 -15.76 -16.40
C GLY A 126 3.99 -16.39 -15.35
N GLU A 127 4.63 -17.50 -15.73
CA GLU A 127 5.57 -18.21 -14.85
C GLU A 127 6.96 -17.53 -14.79
N SER A 128 7.17 -16.50 -15.61
CA SER A 128 8.42 -15.74 -15.69
C SER A 128 8.22 -14.29 -15.26
N LEU A 129 9.27 -13.70 -14.68
CA LEU A 129 9.27 -12.30 -14.29
C LEU A 129 9.10 -11.39 -15.52
N ASP A 130 8.06 -10.55 -15.52
CA ASP A 130 7.83 -9.58 -16.58
C ASP A 130 8.98 -8.55 -16.66
N GLU A 131 9.34 -8.18 -17.89
CA GLU A 131 10.45 -7.24 -18.16
C GLU A 131 10.24 -5.85 -17.56
N ARG A 132 9.01 -5.41 -17.33
CA ARG A 132 8.70 -4.08 -16.77
C ARG A 132 8.91 -4.10 -15.27
N LEU A 133 8.55 -5.20 -14.61
CA LEU A 133 8.80 -5.39 -13.19
C LEU A 133 10.30 -5.60 -12.92
N SER A 134 11.03 -6.30 -13.81
CA SER A 134 12.47 -6.51 -13.64
C SER A 134 13.31 -5.23 -13.73
N ARG A 135 12.78 -4.18 -14.39
CA ARG A 135 13.40 -2.85 -14.47
C ARG A 135 13.18 -2.00 -13.22
N VAL A 136 12.27 -2.39 -12.32
CA VAL A 136 12.01 -1.65 -11.08
C VAL A 136 13.21 -1.78 -10.14
N THR A 137 13.81 -0.64 -9.80
CA THR A 137 14.97 -0.62 -8.90
C THR A 137 14.59 -0.33 -7.46
N VAL A 138 15.41 -0.81 -6.51
CA VAL A 138 15.25 -0.50 -5.08
C VAL A 138 15.30 1.01 -4.84
N GLU A 139 16.17 1.73 -5.54
CA GLU A 139 16.31 3.17 -5.38
C GLU A 139 15.06 3.95 -5.81
N GLU A 140 14.45 3.56 -6.93
CA GLU A 140 13.16 4.12 -7.38
C GLU A 140 12.06 3.90 -6.34
N VAL A 141 11.98 2.69 -5.78
CA VAL A 141 11.01 2.36 -4.74
C VAL A 141 11.25 3.19 -3.48
N LEU A 142 12.49 3.28 -3.01
CA LEU A 142 12.84 4.08 -1.82
C LEU A 142 12.56 5.57 -2.03
N ARG A 143 12.79 6.10 -3.23
CA ARG A 143 12.41 7.46 -3.61
C ARG A 143 10.90 7.65 -3.55
N ALA A 144 10.13 6.76 -4.17
CA ALA A 144 8.67 6.80 -4.14
C ALA A 144 8.11 6.73 -2.71
N VAL A 145 8.71 5.92 -1.84
CA VAL A 145 8.34 5.83 -0.41
C VAL A 145 8.57 7.17 0.30
N ARG A 146 9.72 7.82 0.09
CA ARG A 146 10.00 9.14 0.68
C ARG A 146 8.98 10.19 0.21
N GLU A 147 8.68 10.21 -1.08
CA GLU A 147 7.72 11.15 -1.68
C GLU A 147 6.29 10.94 -1.15
N ALA A 148 5.81 9.70 -1.08
CA ALA A 148 4.49 9.34 -0.56
C ALA A 148 4.34 9.75 0.91
N ARG A 149 5.38 9.49 1.72
CA ARG A 149 5.39 9.83 3.15
C ARG A 149 5.49 11.32 3.41
N ALA A 150 6.30 12.04 2.64
CA ALA A 150 6.44 13.49 2.79
C ALA A 150 5.11 14.22 2.57
N TYR A 151 4.29 13.75 1.62
CA TYR A 151 2.95 14.31 1.43
C TYR A 151 1.99 13.94 2.58
N ALA A 152 2.04 12.70 3.07
CA ALA A 152 1.19 12.27 4.17
C ALA A 152 1.39 13.15 5.42
N ASN A 153 2.65 13.31 5.83
CA ASN A 153 3.01 14.09 7.02
C ASN A 153 2.57 15.56 6.93
N ARG A 154 2.72 16.21 5.77
CA ARG A 154 2.34 17.63 5.61
C ARG A 154 0.85 17.90 5.85
N ARG A 155 0.00 16.89 5.61
CA ARG A 155 -1.45 17.00 5.83
C ARG A 155 -1.82 16.75 7.29
N ASP A 156 -1.07 15.90 7.98
CA ASP A 156 -1.26 15.69 9.42
C ASP A 156 -0.88 16.96 10.21
N ASP A 157 0.01 17.79 9.65
CA ASP A 157 0.41 19.10 10.18
C ASP A 157 -0.55 20.25 9.81
N GLU A 158 -1.44 20.07 8.82
CA GLU A 158 -2.40 21.10 8.42
C GLU A 158 -3.61 21.08 9.38
N PRO A 159 -3.87 22.16 10.15
CA PRO A 159 -4.97 22.16 11.10
C PRO A 159 -6.28 21.92 10.34
N THR A 160 -7.02 20.88 10.73
CA THR A 160 -8.34 20.61 10.18
C THR A 160 -9.24 21.78 10.52
N GLU A 161 -9.40 22.71 9.57
CA GLU A 161 -10.30 23.85 9.73
C GLU A 161 -11.73 23.30 9.71
N VAL A 162 -12.30 23.15 10.91
CA VAL A 162 -13.70 22.77 11.08
C VAL A 162 -14.53 23.97 10.62
N PRO A 163 -15.37 23.83 9.57
CA PRO A 163 -16.24 24.91 9.14
C PRO A 163 -17.14 25.34 10.31
N ARG A 164 -17.15 26.64 10.61
CA ARG A 164 -18.02 27.22 11.64
C ARG A 164 -19.46 27.35 11.17
#